data_AF-A0AA36IET3-F1
#
_entry.id   AF-A0AA36IET3-F1
#
_cell.length_a   1.000
_cell.length_b   1.000
_cell.length_c   1.000
_cell.angle_alpha   90.00
_cell.angle_beta   90.00
_cell.angle_gamma   90.00
#
_symmetry.space_group_name_H-M   'P 1'
#
loop_
_entity.id
_entity.type
_entity.pdbx_description
1 polymer ?
#
loop_
_entity_poly.entity_id
_entity_poly.type
_entity_poly.pdbx_seq_one_letter_code
_entity_poly.pdbx_strand_id
1 'polypeptide(L)'
;MALITLRFISGESLGKFRLEESDTVEALRALGDAKLPLGQRIQSLLLDEVPVESGPLAALNLPEEPVLVAVLGEQEPETFLVHDNGGRPFKVNVLRRDEASPGKVSVHQQDLDSQEMAYKDPPVLEEMVERVFVGTSPRDGKDFDGNTLLLQKSATKYIFVGHCVFSFEAEAEICSYSSPVGNSDVPYPFAVDKHGRSYLLLEQVVLKDVPEGESDPYRYYYSDDFQKKLHWQLLWAGRRMSFPAEGAAMYQRMMKLVEEGQAEGEFSVRKGPAEGGSVETLDSEAAFVEVVETMSRAYGVGHLRGREELVSRLW
;
A
#
# COMPACT_ATOMS: atom_id res chain seq x y z
N MET A 1 -17.10 39.69 -17.13
CA MET A 1 -16.74 38.45 -17.86
C MET A 1 -15.83 38.76 -19.03
N ALA A 2 -14.63 38.21 -19.06
CA ALA A 2 -13.70 38.32 -20.18
C ALA A 2 -13.54 36.96 -20.88
N LEU A 3 -13.33 36.96 -22.19
CA LEU A 3 -12.99 35.77 -22.97
C LEU A 3 -11.50 35.78 -23.28
N ILE A 4 -10.73 34.94 -22.60
CA ILE A 4 -9.27 34.88 -22.75
C ILE A 4 -8.87 33.75 -23.69
N THR A 5 -7.98 34.01 -24.64
CA THR A 5 -7.38 32.97 -25.47
C THR A 5 -5.99 32.61 -24.93
N LEU A 6 -5.78 31.34 -24.57
CA LEU A 6 -4.44 30.82 -24.26
C LEU A 6 -3.82 30.17 -25.51
N ARG A 7 -2.54 30.45 -25.74
CA ARG A 7 -1.75 29.88 -26.84
C ARG A 7 -0.37 29.44 -26.36
N PHE A 8 0.25 28.52 -27.06
CA PHE A 8 1.67 28.23 -26.89
C PHE A 8 2.54 29.28 -27.61
N ILE A 9 3.84 29.29 -27.30
CA ILE A 9 4.84 30.10 -28.03
C ILE A 9 4.86 29.76 -29.52
N SER A 10 4.56 28.51 -29.89
CA SER A 10 4.43 28.06 -31.29
C SER A 10 3.26 28.73 -32.04
N GLY A 11 2.36 29.42 -31.32
CA GLY A 11 1.15 30.05 -31.87
C GLY A 11 -0.09 29.15 -31.85
N GLU A 12 0.07 27.86 -31.57
CA GLU A 12 -1.02 26.90 -31.42
C GLU A 12 -1.92 27.28 -30.23
N SER A 13 -3.24 27.17 -30.40
CA SER A 13 -4.19 27.54 -29.34
C SER A 13 -4.37 26.38 -28.35
N LEU A 14 -4.18 26.68 -27.06
CA LEU A 14 -4.51 25.78 -25.96
C LEU A 14 -6.02 25.78 -25.68
N GLY A 15 -6.69 26.92 -25.91
CA GLY A 15 -8.13 27.05 -25.82
C GLY A 15 -8.60 28.49 -25.57
N LYS A 16 -9.92 28.66 -25.46
CA LYS A 16 -10.56 29.89 -25.01
C LYS A 16 -11.29 29.64 -23.69
N PHE A 17 -11.12 30.54 -22.74
CA PHE A 17 -11.60 30.40 -21.38
C PHE A 17 -12.46 31.63 -21.03
N ARG A 18 -13.66 31.38 -20.51
CA ARG A 18 -14.54 32.43 -19.97
C ARG A 18 -14.23 32.56 -18.48
N LEU A 19 -13.89 33.77 -18.07
CA LEU A 19 -13.50 34.05 -16.70
C LEU A 19 -14.28 35.25 -16.16
N GLU A 20 -14.62 35.15 -14.88
CA GLU A 20 -15.23 36.21 -14.10
C GLU A 20 -14.17 37.20 -13.62
N GLU A 21 -14.58 38.41 -13.25
CA GLU A 21 -13.64 39.43 -12.76
C GLU A 21 -12.98 39.05 -11.43
N SER A 22 -13.62 38.16 -10.66
CA SER A 22 -13.07 37.59 -9.43
C SER A 22 -12.03 36.50 -9.65
N ASP A 23 -11.87 36.00 -10.88
CA ASP A 23 -10.92 34.93 -11.16
C ASP A 23 -9.48 35.45 -11.13
N THR A 24 -8.55 34.54 -10.86
CA THR A 24 -7.12 34.84 -10.73
C THR A 24 -6.30 34.25 -11.87
N VAL A 25 -5.08 34.74 -12.01
CA VAL A 25 -4.09 34.19 -12.95
C VAL A 25 -3.82 32.70 -12.67
N GLU A 26 -3.84 32.27 -11.42
CA GLU A 26 -3.66 30.88 -11.01
C GLU A 26 -4.83 30.01 -11.47
N ALA A 27 -6.07 30.50 -11.36
CA ALA A 27 -7.25 29.79 -11.84
C ALA A 27 -7.15 29.57 -13.36
N LEU A 28 -6.73 30.60 -14.11
CA LEU A 28 -6.49 30.46 -15.54
C LEU A 28 -5.34 29.47 -15.85
N ARG A 29 -4.24 29.52 -15.10
CA ARG A 29 -3.14 28.53 -15.25
C ARG A 29 -3.63 27.11 -15.00
N ALA A 30 -4.39 26.87 -13.93
CA ALA A 30 -4.95 25.55 -13.63
C ALA A 30 -5.88 25.02 -14.74
N LEU A 31 -6.70 25.90 -15.33
CA LEU A 31 -7.53 25.55 -16.49
C LEU A 31 -6.70 25.21 -17.73
N GLY A 32 -5.60 25.93 -17.96
CA GLY A 32 -4.66 25.63 -19.04
C GLY A 32 -3.89 24.33 -18.78
N ASP A 33 -3.39 24.13 -17.56
CA ASP A 33 -2.71 22.91 -17.12
C ASP A 33 -3.60 21.70 -17.36
N ALA A 34 -4.90 21.77 -17.09
CA ALA A 34 -5.88 20.71 -17.36
C ALA A 34 -5.94 20.27 -18.85
N LYS A 35 -5.42 21.07 -19.79
CA LYS A 35 -5.37 20.74 -21.23
C LYS A 35 -4.05 20.17 -21.72
N LEU A 36 -2.98 20.24 -20.93
CA LEU A 36 -1.66 19.74 -21.33
C LEU A 36 -1.57 18.20 -21.23
N PRO A 37 -0.53 17.56 -21.77
CA PRO A 37 -0.16 16.19 -21.41
C PRO A 37 0.30 16.09 -19.94
N LEU A 38 0.21 14.90 -19.33
CA LEU A 38 0.78 14.67 -17.99
C LEU A 38 2.30 14.86 -18.01
N GLY A 39 2.86 15.51 -16.97
CA GLY A 39 4.27 15.88 -16.91
C GLY A 39 4.60 17.26 -17.46
N GLN A 40 3.63 17.94 -18.08
CA GLN A 40 3.77 19.33 -18.49
C GLN A 40 2.88 20.24 -17.63
N ARG A 41 3.37 21.45 -17.39
CA ARG A 41 2.64 22.53 -16.70
C ARG A 41 2.96 23.88 -17.32
N ILE A 42 2.07 24.84 -17.16
CA ILE A 42 2.30 26.24 -17.47
C ILE A 42 3.21 26.81 -16.37
N GLN A 43 4.46 27.09 -16.73
CA GLN A 43 5.42 27.72 -15.83
C GLN A 43 5.15 29.22 -15.69
N SER A 44 4.81 29.87 -16.79
CA SER A 44 4.44 31.29 -16.81
C SER A 44 3.45 31.60 -17.92
N LEU A 45 2.72 32.71 -17.74
CA LEU A 45 1.86 33.29 -18.76
C LEU A 45 2.47 34.63 -19.17
N LEU A 46 2.43 34.95 -20.45
CA LEU A 46 2.90 36.22 -21.00
C LEU A 46 1.72 36.99 -21.62
N LEU A 47 1.64 38.30 -21.35
CA LEU A 47 0.79 39.25 -22.06
C LEU A 47 1.72 40.19 -22.83
N ASP A 48 1.62 40.20 -24.16
CA ASP A 48 2.50 41.00 -25.02
C ASP A 48 3.99 40.81 -24.67
N GLU A 49 4.40 39.54 -24.53
CA GLU A 49 5.77 39.11 -24.16
C GLU A 49 6.21 39.43 -22.72
N VAL A 50 5.34 40.07 -21.92
CA VAL A 50 5.62 40.40 -20.51
C VAL A 50 5.05 39.34 -19.59
N PRO A 51 5.83 38.77 -18.64
CA PRO A 51 5.32 37.83 -17.65
C PRO A 51 4.18 38.42 -16.82
N VAL A 52 3.10 37.66 -16.72
CA VAL A 52 1.92 37.99 -15.92
C VAL A 52 2.12 37.47 -14.50
N GLU A 53 2.16 38.39 -13.54
CA GLU A 53 2.28 38.06 -12.12
C GLU A 53 1.01 37.41 -11.56
N SER A 54 1.17 36.77 -10.41
CA SER A 54 0.09 36.17 -9.65
C SER A 54 -0.90 37.20 -9.11
N GLY A 55 -2.19 36.87 -9.07
CA GLY A 55 -3.24 37.75 -8.53
C GLY A 55 -4.53 37.82 -9.35
N PRO A 56 -5.45 38.74 -8.99
CA PRO A 56 -6.74 38.91 -9.66
C PRO A 56 -6.56 39.33 -11.13
N LEU A 57 -7.32 38.72 -12.05
CA LEU A 57 -7.25 39.06 -13.47
C LEU A 57 -7.71 40.50 -13.74
N ALA A 58 -8.62 41.04 -12.93
CA ALA A 58 -9.07 42.43 -13.03
C ALA A 58 -7.96 43.46 -12.76
N ALA A 59 -6.85 43.06 -12.10
CA ALA A 59 -5.69 43.92 -11.92
C ALA A 59 -4.82 44.01 -13.19
N LEU A 60 -5.03 43.11 -14.15
CA LEU A 60 -4.40 43.17 -15.46
C LEU A 60 -5.22 44.10 -16.34
N ASN A 61 -4.57 45.11 -16.94
CA ASN A 61 -5.19 45.98 -17.95
C ASN A 61 -5.34 45.21 -19.28
N LEU A 62 -6.21 44.20 -19.29
CA LEU A 62 -6.41 43.32 -20.43
C LEU A 62 -7.10 44.08 -21.58
N PRO A 63 -6.69 43.87 -22.85
CA PRO A 63 -7.45 44.34 -24.00
C PRO A 63 -8.81 43.61 -24.09
N GLU A 64 -9.69 44.05 -24.99
CA GLU A 64 -11.02 43.44 -25.18
C GLU A 64 -10.95 41.94 -25.53
N GLU A 65 -9.92 41.54 -26.29
CA GLU A 65 -9.65 40.14 -26.65
C GLU A 65 -8.23 39.74 -26.22
N PRO A 66 -8.01 39.45 -24.93
CA PRO A 66 -6.67 39.13 -24.43
C PRO A 66 -6.19 37.79 -24.97
N VAL A 67 -4.97 37.79 -25.50
CA VAL A 67 -4.22 36.59 -25.87
C VAL A 67 -3.05 36.45 -24.91
N LEU A 68 -3.05 35.38 -24.14
CA LEU A 68 -1.94 35.03 -23.26
C LEU A 68 -1.14 33.88 -23.84
N VAL A 69 0.19 34.01 -23.80
CA VAL A 69 1.12 32.98 -24.25
C VAL A 69 1.57 32.15 -23.04
N ALA A 70 1.28 30.86 -23.06
CA ALA A 70 1.72 29.89 -22.08
C ALA A 70 3.14 29.42 -22.38
N VAL A 71 4.03 29.61 -21.41
CA VAL A 71 5.36 29.02 -21.39
C VAL A 71 5.29 27.73 -20.60
N LEU A 72 5.66 26.62 -21.24
CA LEU A 72 5.60 25.31 -20.61
C LEU A 72 6.88 25.04 -19.80
N GLY A 73 6.71 24.35 -18.68
CA GLY A 73 7.77 23.69 -17.95
C GLY A 73 7.44 22.23 -17.74
N GLU A 74 8.46 21.47 -17.34
CA GLU A 74 8.28 20.08 -16.91
C GLU A 74 7.84 20.04 -15.44
N GLN A 75 6.99 19.08 -15.13
CA GLN A 75 6.64 18.77 -13.75
C GLN A 75 7.57 17.68 -13.24
N GLU A 76 8.34 18.00 -12.22
CA GLU A 76 9.11 17.00 -11.49
C GLU A 76 8.17 16.06 -10.74
N PRO A 77 8.41 14.74 -10.78
CA PRO A 77 7.63 13.79 -10.02
C PRO A 77 7.91 13.93 -8.52
N GLU A 78 6.88 13.72 -7.70
CA GLU A 78 7.03 13.55 -6.27
C GLU A 78 7.72 12.20 -6.01
N THR A 79 8.81 12.21 -5.24
CA THR A 79 9.62 11.01 -5.01
C THR A 79 9.49 10.54 -3.57
N PHE A 80 9.14 9.25 -3.40
CA PHE A 80 9.05 8.59 -2.11
C PHE A 80 10.06 7.45 -2.02
N LEU A 81 10.73 7.33 -0.87
CA LEU A 81 11.61 6.21 -0.57
C LEU A 81 10.89 5.30 0.40
N VAL A 82 10.48 4.11 -0.06
CA VAL A 82 9.70 3.14 0.73
C VAL A 82 10.59 2.54 1.81
N HIS A 83 10.10 2.40 3.04
CA HIS A 83 10.84 1.87 4.18
C HIS A 83 10.62 0.36 4.34
N ASP A 84 11.67 -0.35 4.75
CA ASP A 84 11.58 -1.72 5.23
C ASP A 84 12.74 -2.03 6.18
N ASN A 85 12.49 -1.97 7.49
CA ASN A 85 13.42 -2.38 8.55
C ASN A 85 14.82 -1.74 8.40
N GLY A 86 14.88 -0.42 8.21
CA GLY A 86 16.11 0.34 7.95
C GLY A 86 16.52 0.43 6.48
N GLY A 87 15.95 -0.40 5.60
CA GLY A 87 16.21 -0.39 4.16
C GLY A 87 15.33 0.59 3.37
N ARG A 88 15.69 0.82 2.11
CA ARG A 88 14.88 1.55 1.11
C ARG A 88 14.70 0.70 -0.16
N PRO A 89 13.95 -0.41 -0.10
CA PRO A 89 13.88 -1.38 -1.19
C PRO A 89 13.30 -0.81 -2.48
N PHE A 90 12.48 0.25 -2.39
CA PHE A 90 11.85 0.88 -3.55
C PHE A 90 11.91 2.40 -3.51
N LYS A 91 12.13 3.00 -4.68
CA LYS A 91 11.90 4.42 -4.96
C LYS A 91 10.65 4.53 -5.83
N VAL A 92 9.70 5.33 -5.41
CA VAL A 92 8.45 5.56 -6.14
C VAL A 92 8.38 6.99 -6.61
N ASN A 93 8.24 7.18 -7.92
CA ASN A 93 8.02 8.49 -8.52
C ASN A 93 6.53 8.62 -8.89
N VAL A 94 5.89 9.69 -8.43
CA VAL A 94 4.48 9.98 -8.67
C VAL A 94 4.37 11.28 -9.46
N LEU A 95 3.89 11.16 -10.70
CA LEU A 95 3.63 12.29 -11.56
C LEU A 95 2.12 12.51 -11.68
N ARG A 96 1.60 13.56 -11.06
CA ARG A 96 0.17 13.89 -11.02
C ARG A 96 -0.02 15.40 -11.02
N ARG A 97 -1.11 15.91 -11.59
CA ARG A 97 -1.37 17.36 -11.61
C ARG A 97 -1.70 17.93 -10.24
N ASP A 98 -2.49 17.17 -9.51
CA ASP A 98 -2.98 17.48 -8.18
C ASP A 98 -3.28 16.16 -7.45
N GLU A 99 -3.68 16.23 -6.18
CA GLU A 99 -3.95 15.07 -5.34
C GLU A 99 -5.18 14.25 -5.77
N ALA A 100 -6.14 14.87 -6.46
CA ALA A 100 -7.39 14.24 -6.89
C ALA A 100 -7.34 13.69 -8.33
N SER A 101 -6.36 14.15 -9.12
CA SER A 101 -6.17 13.74 -10.51
C SER A 101 -5.45 12.39 -10.61
N PRO A 102 -5.82 11.55 -11.61
CA PRO A 102 -5.04 10.37 -11.94
C PRO A 102 -3.57 10.71 -12.22
N GLY A 103 -2.67 9.86 -11.76
CA GLY A 103 -1.23 10.03 -11.88
C GLY A 103 -0.56 8.87 -12.59
N LYS A 104 0.64 9.12 -13.11
CA LYS A 104 1.58 8.10 -13.56
C LYS A 104 2.51 7.77 -12.40
N VAL A 105 2.65 6.50 -12.08
CA VAL A 105 3.54 6.01 -11.02
C VAL A 105 4.59 5.10 -11.61
N SER A 106 5.85 5.32 -11.25
CA SER A 106 6.95 4.38 -11.54
C SER A 106 7.60 3.90 -10.24
N VAL A 107 7.79 2.59 -10.11
CA VAL A 107 8.45 1.97 -8.95
C VAL A 107 9.77 1.39 -9.42
N HIS A 108 10.85 1.81 -8.78
CA HIS A 108 12.20 1.35 -9.05
C HIS A 108 12.69 0.53 -7.86
N GLN A 109 13.23 -0.66 -8.12
CA GLN A 109 13.82 -1.50 -7.09
C GLN A 109 15.26 -1.04 -6.79
N GLN A 110 15.67 -1.10 -5.52
CA GLN A 110 17.03 -0.83 -5.11
C GLN A 110 18.03 -1.74 -5.86
N ASP A 111 19.13 -1.15 -6.32
CA ASP A 111 20.25 -1.89 -6.89
C ASP A 111 21.21 -2.31 -5.78
N LEU A 112 21.15 -3.59 -5.40
CA LEU A 112 21.96 -4.15 -4.33
C LEU A 112 23.44 -4.38 -4.73
N ASP A 113 23.74 -4.32 -6.03
CA ASP A 113 25.11 -4.47 -6.54
C ASP A 113 25.85 -3.11 -6.54
N SER A 114 25.12 -2.00 -6.39
CA SER A 114 25.68 -0.66 -6.28
C SER A 114 26.27 -0.39 -4.88
N GLN A 115 27.43 0.26 -4.82
CA GLN A 115 28.01 0.73 -3.57
C GLN A 115 27.30 1.96 -3.00
N GLU A 116 26.58 2.70 -3.85
CA GLU A 116 25.77 3.85 -3.48
C GLU A 116 24.28 3.48 -3.48
N MET A 117 23.44 4.27 -2.81
CA MET A 117 21.98 4.11 -2.84
C MET A 117 21.45 4.42 -4.25
N ALA A 118 21.47 3.41 -5.11
CA ALA A 118 21.00 3.46 -6.48
C ALA A 118 19.76 2.57 -6.66
N TYR A 119 19.02 2.85 -7.72
CA TYR A 119 17.81 2.11 -8.08
C TYR A 119 17.90 1.71 -9.54
N LYS A 120 17.38 0.52 -9.86
CA LYS A 120 17.40 -0.05 -11.21
C LYS A 120 16.55 0.76 -12.18
N ASP A 121 17.02 0.77 -13.42
CA ASP A 121 16.31 1.29 -14.60
C ASP A 121 16.34 0.21 -15.69
N PRO A 122 15.20 -0.22 -16.29
CA PRO A 122 13.85 0.35 -16.18
C PRO A 122 13.16 0.14 -14.82
N PRO A 123 12.05 0.87 -14.52
CA PRO A 123 11.23 0.60 -13.34
C PRO A 123 10.66 -0.83 -13.36
N VAL A 124 10.49 -1.43 -12.18
CA VAL A 124 9.86 -2.75 -12.02
C VAL A 124 8.34 -2.69 -12.15
N LEU A 125 7.75 -1.50 -12.03
CA LEU A 125 6.33 -1.24 -12.25
C LEU A 125 6.16 0.17 -12.82
N GLU A 126 5.34 0.30 -13.85
CA GLU A 126 4.88 1.58 -14.38
C GLU A 126 3.37 1.51 -14.63
N GLU A 127 2.59 2.38 -13.98
CA GLU A 127 1.12 2.31 -13.99
C GLU A 127 0.47 3.69 -14.01
N MET A 128 -0.71 3.78 -14.64
CA MET A 128 -1.64 4.89 -14.44
C MET A 128 -2.60 4.53 -13.32
N VAL A 129 -2.76 5.43 -12.35
CA VAL A 129 -3.53 5.19 -11.12
C VAL A 129 -4.51 6.34 -10.89
N GLU A 130 -5.69 6.03 -10.37
CA GLU A 130 -6.73 7.02 -10.04
C GLU A 130 -6.33 7.86 -8.83
N ARG A 131 -5.77 7.22 -7.80
CA ARG A 131 -5.32 7.86 -6.56
C ARG A 131 -4.08 7.16 -5.99
N VAL A 132 -3.29 7.92 -5.25
CA VAL A 132 -2.12 7.43 -4.50
C VAL A 132 -2.35 7.74 -3.03
N PHE A 133 -2.43 6.69 -2.21
CA PHE A 133 -2.43 6.81 -0.76
C PHE A 133 -0.98 6.75 -0.27
N VAL A 134 -0.51 7.85 0.31
CA VAL A 134 0.83 7.96 0.89
C VAL A 134 0.77 7.50 2.34
N GLY A 135 1.54 6.47 2.68
CA GLY A 135 1.64 5.99 4.06
C GLY A 135 2.30 7.04 4.94
N THR A 136 1.73 7.29 6.12
CA THR A 136 2.25 8.27 7.07
C THR A 136 2.41 7.62 8.44
N SER A 137 3.39 8.10 9.22
CA SER A 137 3.56 7.74 10.63
C SER A 137 3.27 8.95 11.52
N PRO A 138 2.06 9.04 12.12
CA PRO A 138 1.69 10.18 12.96
C PRO A 138 2.64 10.42 14.15
N ARG A 139 3.30 9.36 14.64
CA ARG A 139 4.22 9.43 15.77
C ARG A 139 5.61 9.96 15.38
N ASP A 140 6.07 9.60 14.18
CA ASP A 140 7.47 9.81 13.79
C ASP A 140 7.65 10.99 12.82
N GLY A 141 6.56 11.55 12.31
CA GLY A 141 6.54 12.80 11.56
C GLY A 141 6.77 12.65 10.05
N LYS A 142 6.94 13.80 9.37
CA LYS A 142 6.99 13.90 7.90
C LYS A 142 8.15 13.18 7.24
N ASP A 143 9.22 12.91 7.99
CA ASP A 143 10.39 12.17 7.48
C ASP A 143 10.05 10.71 7.15
N PHE A 144 8.88 10.22 7.59
CA PHE A 144 8.34 8.90 7.30
C PHE A 144 7.14 8.92 6.34
N ASP A 145 6.80 10.08 5.77
CA ASP A 145 5.77 10.16 4.74
C ASP A 145 6.25 9.42 3.49
N GLY A 146 5.43 8.52 2.97
CA GLY A 146 5.78 7.62 1.86
C GLY A 146 6.59 6.39 2.29
N ASN A 147 6.59 6.05 3.58
CA ASN A 147 7.19 4.81 4.07
C ASN A 147 6.60 3.56 3.40
N THR A 148 5.36 3.63 2.93
CA THR A 148 4.69 2.68 2.04
C THR A 148 3.71 3.46 1.17
N LEU A 149 3.30 2.88 0.05
CA LEU A 149 2.28 3.46 -0.82
C LEU A 149 1.21 2.42 -1.16
N LEU A 150 -0.03 2.89 -1.27
CA LEU A 150 -1.13 2.11 -1.82
C LEU A 150 -1.69 2.83 -3.04
N LEU A 151 -1.59 2.18 -4.19
CA LEU A 151 -1.92 2.74 -5.50
C LEU A 151 -3.30 2.22 -5.93
N GLN A 152 -4.25 3.11 -6.20
CA GLN A 152 -5.59 2.72 -6.65
C GLN A 152 -5.66 2.69 -8.18
N LYS A 153 -5.87 1.51 -8.76
CA LYS A 153 -6.09 1.34 -10.22
C LYS A 153 -7.55 1.54 -10.62
N SER A 154 -8.47 1.13 -9.75
CA SER A 154 -9.91 1.33 -9.90
C SER A 154 -10.58 1.29 -8.53
N ALA A 155 -11.91 1.47 -8.46
CA ALA A 155 -12.68 1.48 -7.22
C ALA A 155 -12.34 0.38 -6.20
N THR A 156 -11.98 -0.84 -6.64
CA THR A 156 -11.64 -1.97 -5.76
C THR A 156 -10.27 -2.58 -6.03
N LYS A 157 -9.52 -2.12 -7.02
CA LYS A 157 -8.23 -2.73 -7.42
C LYS A 157 -7.07 -1.87 -6.99
N TYR A 158 -6.14 -2.48 -6.26
CA TYR A 158 -5.03 -1.76 -5.64
C TYR A 158 -3.70 -2.46 -5.89
N ILE A 159 -2.62 -1.69 -5.85
CA ILE A 159 -1.24 -2.18 -5.77
C ILE A 159 -0.64 -1.63 -4.48
N PHE A 160 -0.17 -2.51 -3.62
CA PHE A 160 0.61 -2.14 -2.45
C PHE A 160 2.10 -2.11 -2.80
N VAL A 161 2.81 -1.09 -2.31
CA VAL A 161 4.26 -0.92 -2.40
C VAL A 161 4.80 -0.70 -0.99
N GLY A 162 5.45 -1.72 -0.43
CA GLY A 162 6.08 -1.71 0.89
C GLY A 162 7.34 -2.58 0.91
N HIS A 163 7.42 -3.53 1.84
CA HIS A 163 8.49 -4.55 1.85
C HIS A 163 8.48 -5.44 0.57
N CYS A 164 7.33 -5.50 -0.12
CA CYS A 164 7.18 -6.08 -1.44
C CYS A 164 6.16 -5.29 -2.28
N VAL A 165 6.02 -5.65 -3.56
CA VAL A 165 5.03 -5.07 -4.48
C VAL A 165 4.04 -6.15 -4.88
N PHE A 166 2.74 -5.96 -4.61
CA PHE A 166 1.69 -6.88 -5.03
C PHE A 166 0.36 -6.17 -5.30
N SER A 167 -0.47 -6.77 -6.15
CA SER A 167 -1.83 -6.31 -6.43
C SER A 167 -2.87 -7.12 -5.68
N PHE A 168 -3.95 -6.47 -5.23
CA PHE A 168 -5.10 -7.14 -4.65
C PHE A 168 -6.41 -6.45 -5.03
N GLU A 169 -7.52 -7.16 -4.82
CA GLU A 169 -8.87 -6.63 -4.97
C GLU A 169 -9.53 -6.54 -3.61
N ALA A 170 -9.87 -5.33 -3.19
CA ALA A 170 -10.60 -5.06 -1.96
C ALA A 170 -12.09 -5.41 -2.14
N GLU A 171 -12.75 -5.83 -1.06
CA GLU A 171 -14.18 -6.12 -1.10
C GLU A 171 -15.03 -4.82 -1.23
N ALA A 172 -14.44 -3.64 -1.02
CA ALA A 172 -15.02 -2.33 -1.32
C ALA A 172 -13.92 -1.26 -1.45
N GLU A 173 -14.33 -0.06 -1.87
CA GLU A 173 -13.43 1.08 -2.00
C GLU A 173 -12.79 1.47 -0.66
N ILE A 174 -11.46 1.53 -0.68
CA ILE A 174 -10.62 2.01 0.42
C ILE A 174 -10.81 3.52 0.58
N CYS A 175 -11.17 3.94 1.79
CA CYS A 175 -11.42 5.34 2.13
C CYS A 175 -10.34 5.93 3.05
N SER A 176 -9.57 5.10 3.74
CA SER A 176 -8.43 5.56 4.54
C SER A 176 -7.26 4.59 4.46
N TYR A 177 -6.07 5.13 4.65
CA TYR A 177 -4.80 4.40 4.62
C TYR A 177 -3.87 4.99 5.68
N SER A 178 -3.21 4.13 6.44
CA SER A 178 -2.21 4.53 7.43
C SER A 178 -1.08 3.52 7.43
N SER A 179 0.13 3.97 7.78
CA SER A 179 1.30 3.11 7.84
C SER A 179 2.19 3.57 9.00
N PRO A 180 1.74 3.41 10.25
CA PRO A 180 2.56 3.73 11.42
C PRO A 180 3.88 2.95 11.39
N VAL A 181 4.96 3.57 11.85
CA VAL A 181 6.27 2.93 11.92
C VAL A 181 6.54 2.48 13.36
N GLY A 182 6.83 1.19 13.51
CA GLY A 182 7.19 0.62 14.80
C GLY A 182 8.61 1.00 15.23
N ASN A 183 9.01 0.58 16.42
CA ASN A 183 10.31 0.94 17.02
C ASN A 183 11.54 0.42 16.23
N SER A 184 11.35 -0.45 15.24
CA SER A 184 12.41 -1.06 14.43
C SER A 184 12.47 -0.51 12.99
N ASP A 185 11.93 0.68 12.71
CA ASP A 185 11.79 1.21 11.34
C ASP A 185 11.02 0.25 10.41
N VAL A 186 10.04 -0.46 10.98
CA VAL A 186 9.14 -1.37 10.26
C VAL A 186 7.80 -0.67 10.11
N PRO A 187 7.35 -0.36 8.89
CA PRO A 187 6.01 0.15 8.65
C PRO A 187 4.95 -0.94 8.87
N TYR A 188 3.82 -0.59 9.49
CA TYR A 188 2.63 -1.44 9.70
C TYR A 188 1.44 -0.91 8.88
N PRO A 189 1.50 -0.99 7.54
CA PRO A 189 0.48 -0.45 6.66
C PRO A 189 -0.85 -1.18 6.79
N PHE A 190 -1.92 -0.41 6.96
CA PHE A 190 -3.27 -0.91 6.85
C PHE A 190 -4.17 0.07 6.10
N ALA A 191 -5.18 -0.48 5.45
CA ALA A 191 -6.22 0.28 4.79
C ALA A 191 -7.58 -0.04 5.39
N VAL A 192 -8.52 0.91 5.36
CA VAL A 192 -9.91 0.68 5.76
C VAL A 192 -10.82 1.03 4.60
N ASP A 193 -11.74 0.12 4.27
CA ASP A 193 -12.76 0.37 3.26
C ASP A 193 -14.01 1.04 3.81
N LYS A 194 -14.90 1.47 2.90
CA LYS A 194 -16.16 2.13 3.24
C LYS A 194 -17.14 1.30 4.09
N HIS A 195 -16.85 0.02 4.32
CA HIS A 195 -17.62 -0.87 5.19
C HIS A 195 -16.91 -1.16 6.53
N GLY A 196 -15.80 -0.46 6.81
CA GLY A 196 -15.06 -0.61 8.07
C GLY A 196 -14.16 -1.85 8.12
N ARG A 197 -13.94 -2.54 6.98
CA ARG A 197 -13.04 -3.70 6.95
C ARG A 197 -11.59 -3.22 6.86
N SER A 198 -10.73 -3.79 7.70
CA SER A 198 -9.31 -3.44 7.76
C SER A 198 -8.48 -4.44 6.98
N TYR A 199 -7.61 -3.95 6.11
CA TYR A 199 -6.70 -4.73 5.27
C TYR A 199 -5.29 -4.59 5.86
N LEU A 200 -4.77 -5.65 6.47
CA LEU A 200 -3.40 -5.70 6.97
C LEU A 200 -2.48 -6.14 5.83
N LEU A 201 -1.69 -5.21 5.32
CA LEU A 201 -0.96 -5.43 4.07
C LEU A 201 0.34 -6.21 4.27
N LEU A 202 0.88 -6.29 5.50
CA LEU A 202 2.02 -7.16 5.80
C LEU A 202 1.60 -8.64 5.80
N GLU A 203 0.49 -8.97 6.45
CA GLU A 203 -0.01 -10.33 6.62
C GLU A 203 -0.92 -10.76 5.47
N GLN A 204 -1.37 -9.81 4.65
CA GLN A 204 -2.32 -10.00 3.55
C GLN A 204 -3.66 -10.56 4.07
N VAL A 205 -4.17 -9.97 5.15
CA VAL A 205 -5.37 -10.39 5.88
C VAL A 205 -6.43 -9.30 5.87
N VAL A 206 -7.70 -9.70 5.80
CA VAL A 206 -8.84 -8.79 5.95
C VAL A 206 -9.56 -9.08 7.27
N LEU A 207 -9.71 -8.05 8.10
CA LEU A 207 -10.45 -8.08 9.36
C LEU A 207 -11.83 -7.46 9.14
N LYS A 208 -12.89 -8.22 9.41
CA LYS A 208 -14.28 -7.78 9.19
C LYS A 208 -14.93 -7.13 10.40
N ASP A 209 -14.50 -7.52 11.61
CA ASP A 209 -15.16 -7.17 12.86
C ASP A 209 -14.16 -6.54 13.84
N VAL A 210 -13.39 -5.54 13.39
CA VAL A 210 -12.53 -4.75 14.27
C VAL A 210 -13.43 -3.91 15.18
N PRO A 211 -13.33 -4.02 16.53
CA PRO A 211 -14.16 -3.26 17.45
C PRO A 211 -14.07 -1.75 17.20
N GLU A 212 -15.21 -1.06 17.30
CA GLU A 212 -15.23 0.40 17.24
C GLU A 212 -14.29 0.99 18.32
N GLY A 213 -13.44 1.94 17.91
CA GLY A 213 -12.48 2.59 18.79
C GLY A 213 -11.10 1.94 18.83
N GLU A 214 -10.90 0.76 18.23
CA GLU A 214 -9.55 0.24 18.00
C GLU A 214 -8.89 1.03 16.86
N SER A 215 -7.88 1.82 17.20
CA SER A 215 -7.16 2.66 16.23
C SER A 215 -6.05 1.91 15.51
N ASP A 216 -5.61 0.76 16.03
CA ASP A 216 -4.55 -0.05 15.45
C ASP A 216 -5.05 -1.48 15.17
N PRO A 217 -5.45 -1.76 13.92
CA PRO A 217 -5.88 -3.10 13.50
C PRO A 217 -4.83 -4.20 13.73
N TYR A 218 -3.54 -3.87 13.73
CA TYR A 218 -2.48 -4.84 14.03
C TYR A 218 -2.47 -5.23 15.50
N ARG A 219 -2.74 -4.28 16.41
CA ARG A 219 -2.88 -4.58 17.83
C ARG A 219 -4.04 -5.57 18.08
N TYR A 220 -5.18 -5.36 17.43
CA TYR A 220 -6.30 -6.31 17.53
C TYR A 220 -5.96 -7.67 16.91
N TYR A 221 -5.23 -7.68 15.80
CA TYR A 221 -4.78 -8.90 15.16
C TYR A 221 -3.84 -9.73 16.03
N TYR A 222 -2.84 -9.09 16.63
CA TYR A 222 -1.81 -9.71 17.47
C TYR A 222 -2.19 -9.86 18.95
N SER A 223 -3.36 -9.37 19.37
CA SER A 223 -3.84 -9.61 20.73
C SER A 223 -4.07 -11.10 20.98
N ASP A 224 -3.88 -11.56 22.23
CA ASP A 224 -3.79 -12.97 22.66
C ASP A 224 -4.99 -13.87 22.30
N ASP A 225 -6.07 -13.31 21.75
CA ASP A 225 -7.11 -14.08 21.05
C ASP A 225 -6.66 -14.63 19.69
N PHE A 226 -5.40 -14.38 19.28
CA PHE A 226 -4.80 -14.86 18.03
C PHE A 226 -4.89 -16.39 17.87
N GLN A 227 -4.79 -17.18 18.95
CA GLN A 227 -5.03 -18.63 18.88
C GLN A 227 -6.44 -18.98 18.36
N LYS A 228 -7.46 -18.17 18.69
CA LYS A 228 -8.84 -18.36 18.20
C LYS A 228 -9.04 -17.81 16.78
N LYS A 229 -8.16 -16.93 16.30
CA LYS A 229 -8.24 -16.32 14.95
C LYS A 229 -7.40 -17.06 13.90
N LEU A 230 -6.31 -17.72 14.28
CA LEU A 230 -5.57 -18.67 13.42
C LEU A 230 -6.50 -19.78 12.90
N HIS A 231 -7.48 -20.18 13.72
CA HIS A 231 -8.58 -21.08 13.35
C HIS A 231 -9.36 -20.57 12.11
N TRP A 232 -9.66 -19.27 12.04
CA TRP A 232 -10.40 -18.66 10.93
C TRP A 232 -9.56 -18.42 9.69
N GLN A 233 -8.26 -18.15 9.83
CA GLN A 233 -7.36 -17.94 8.70
C GLN A 233 -7.05 -19.24 7.95
N LEU A 234 -6.94 -20.37 8.66
CA LEU A 234 -6.84 -21.70 8.03
C LEU A 234 -8.12 -22.08 7.26
N LEU A 235 -9.29 -21.56 7.66
CA LEU A 235 -10.57 -21.72 6.96
C LEU A 235 -10.71 -20.81 5.74
N TRP A 236 -10.15 -19.60 5.78
CA TRP A 236 -10.24 -18.60 4.70
C TRP A 236 -9.26 -18.83 3.54
N ALA A 237 -8.27 -19.71 3.71
CA ALA A 237 -7.29 -20.06 2.69
C ALA A 237 -7.88 -20.72 1.42
N GLY A 238 -9.20 -20.92 1.31
CA GLY A 238 -9.99 -20.94 0.05
C GLY A 238 -9.63 -21.98 -1.02
N ARG A 239 -8.52 -22.68 -0.87
CA ARG A 239 -8.21 -23.96 -1.50
C ARG A 239 -8.73 -24.99 -0.52
N ARG A 240 -9.64 -25.84 -0.96
CA ARG A 240 -9.97 -27.09 -0.28
C ARG A 240 -8.66 -27.82 0.06
N MET A 241 -8.13 -27.61 1.25
CA MET A 241 -7.27 -28.61 1.87
C MET A 241 -8.24 -29.71 2.27
N SER A 242 -8.43 -30.68 1.38
CA SER A 242 -8.76 -32.01 1.85
C SER A 242 -7.59 -32.42 2.73
N PHE A 243 -7.70 -32.18 4.04
CA PHE A 243 -6.85 -32.90 4.97
C PHE A 243 -7.03 -34.39 4.65
N PRO A 244 -5.95 -35.18 4.53
CA PRO A 244 -6.07 -36.60 4.79
C PRO A 244 -6.82 -36.74 6.12
N ALA A 245 -7.77 -37.68 6.23
CA ALA A 245 -8.63 -37.82 7.42
C ALA A 245 -7.83 -37.79 8.74
N GLU A 246 -6.58 -38.23 8.69
CA GLU A 246 -5.59 -38.25 9.76
C GLU A 246 -5.18 -36.83 10.24
N GLY A 247 -4.98 -35.86 9.36
CA GLY A 247 -4.59 -34.49 9.71
C GLY A 247 -5.72 -33.69 10.37
N ALA A 248 -6.95 -33.87 9.89
CA ALA A 248 -8.14 -33.25 10.50
C ALA A 248 -8.42 -33.84 11.89
N ALA A 249 -8.30 -35.16 12.05
CA ALA A 249 -8.48 -35.83 13.34
C ALA A 249 -7.42 -35.41 14.35
N MET A 250 -6.15 -35.25 13.93
CA MET A 250 -5.08 -34.78 14.79
C MET A 250 -5.30 -33.34 15.26
N TYR A 251 -5.69 -32.43 14.35
CA TYR A 251 -6.01 -31.05 14.71
C TYR A 251 -7.20 -30.98 15.67
N GLN A 252 -8.31 -31.68 15.38
CA GLN A 252 -9.48 -31.73 16.27
C GLN A 252 -9.12 -32.27 17.66
N ARG A 253 -8.26 -33.29 17.74
CA ARG A 253 -7.80 -33.85 19.00
C ARG A 253 -6.91 -32.89 19.79
N MET A 254 -6.00 -32.20 19.11
CA MET A 254 -5.14 -31.17 19.72
C MET A 254 -5.98 -30.01 20.28
N MET A 255 -6.94 -29.51 19.49
CA MET A 255 -7.83 -28.43 19.93
C MET A 255 -8.70 -28.83 21.13
N LYS A 256 -9.21 -30.06 21.15
CA LYS A 256 -9.97 -30.59 22.29
C LYS A 256 -9.12 -30.65 23.57
N LEU A 257 -7.86 -31.06 23.48
CA LEU A 257 -6.95 -31.12 24.63
C LEU A 257 -6.61 -29.73 25.17
N VAL A 258 -6.48 -28.73 24.29
CA VAL A 258 -6.30 -27.32 24.69
C VAL A 258 -7.55 -26.80 25.41
N GLU A 259 -8.74 -27.04 24.87
CA GLU A 259 -10.02 -26.63 25.49
C GLU A 259 -10.28 -27.28 26.85
N GLU A 260 -9.86 -28.55 27.02
CA GLU A 260 -10.02 -29.30 28.26
C GLU A 260 -8.94 -28.96 29.31
N GLY A 261 -8.00 -28.05 29.02
CA GLY A 261 -6.87 -27.72 29.90
C GLY A 261 -5.89 -28.88 30.08
N GLN A 262 -5.89 -29.83 29.13
CA GLN A 262 -5.09 -31.05 29.11
C GLN A 262 -3.92 -30.95 28.11
N ALA A 263 -3.42 -29.74 27.87
CA ALA A 263 -2.31 -29.50 26.95
C ALA A 263 -0.98 -30.12 27.44
N GLU A 264 -0.91 -30.65 28.66
CA GLU A 264 0.20 -31.49 29.12
C GLU A 264 -0.11 -32.95 28.81
N GLY A 265 0.49 -33.48 27.74
CA GLY A 265 0.33 -34.87 27.33
C GLY A 265 1.34 -35.31 26.29
N GLU A 266 1.66 -36.60 26.30
CA GLU A 266 2.47 -37.25 25.28
C GLU A 266 1.61 -37.56 24.04
N PHE A 267 2.06 -37.10 22.88
CA PHE A 267 1.45 -37.31 21.57
C PHE A 267 2.27 -38.29 20.75
N SER A 268 1.62 -39.34 20.24
CA SER A 268 2.28 -40.24 19.29
C SER A 268 2.10 -39.71 17.86
N VAL A 269 3.19 -39.27 17.24
CA VAL A 269 3.24 -38.87 15.83
C VAL A 269 3.86 -40.00 15.01
N ARG A 270 3.23 -40.34 13.89
CA ARG A 270 3.75 -41.36 12.97
C ARG A 270 4.55 -40.69 11.86
N LYS A 271 5.84 -41.02 11.73
CA LYS A 271 6.71 -40.55 10.66
C LYS A 271 6.77 -41.58 9.54
N GLY A 272 6.38 -41.17 8.33
CA GLY A 272 6.41 -42.00 7.12
C GLY A 272 5.03 -42.44 6.62
N PRO A 273 4.97 -43.30 5.58
CA PRO A 273 3.72 -43.76 4.99
C PRO A 273 2.84 -44.53 6.01
N ALA A 274 1.52 -44.53 5.76
CA ALA A 274 0.52 -45.16 6.64
C ALA A 274 0.82 -46.64 6.94
N GLU A 275 1.48 -47.34 6.01
CA GLU A 275 2.02 -48.68 6.18
C GLU A 275 3.54 -48.60 6.38
N GLY A 276 4.01 -48.81 7.62
CA GLY A 276 5.44 -48.99 7.93
C GLY A 276 6.19 -47.79 8.53
N GLY A 277 5.53 -46.65 8.76
CA GLY A 277 6.14 -45.52 9.46
C GLY A 277 6.43 -45.79 10.95
N SER A 278 7.53 -45.23 11.47
CA SER A 278 7.86 -45.26 12.91
C SER A 278 6.89 -44.37 13.69
N VAL A 279 6.52 -44.81 14.90
CA VAL A 279 5.74 -44.00 15.84
C VAL A 279 6.71 -43.39 16.83
N GLU A 280 6.75 -42.06 16.90
CA GLU A 280 7.50 -41.32 17.90
C GLU A 280 6.53 -40.69 18.89
N THR A 281 6.84 -40.75 20.18
CA THR A 281 6.11 -40.04 21.22
C THR A 281 6.80 -38.69 21.44
N LEU A 282 6.04 -37.61 21.30
CA LEU A 282 6.47 -36.24 21.49
C LEU A 282 5.70 -35.66 22.67
N ASP A 283 6.31 -34.77 23.45
CA ASP A 283 5.52 -33.90 24.33
C ASP A 283 4.65 -32.93 23.50
N SER A 284 3.75 -32.22 24.17
CA SER A 284 2.77 -31.34 23.52
C SER A 284 3.42 -30.21 22.72
N GLU A 285 4.55 -29.70 23.19
CA GLU A 285 5.30 -28.64 22.53
C GLU A 285 5.97 -29.17 21.25
N ALA A 286 6.70 -30.29 21.35
CA ALA A 286 7.34 -30.95 20.23
C ALA A 286 6.32 -31.45 19.20
N ALA A 287 5.15 -31.92 19.63
CA ALA A 287 4.06 -32.33 18.75
C ALA A 287 3.52 -31.13 17.96
N PHE A 288 3.23 -30.00 18.63
CA PHE A 288 2.78 -28.78 17.96
C PHE A 288 3.78 -28.28 16.92
N VAL A 289 5.08 -28.26 17.29
CA VAL A 289 6.16 -27.89 16.37
C VAL A 289 6.19 -28.82 15.16
N GLU A 290 6.09 -30.14 15.35
CA GLU A 290 6.08 -31.11 14.25
C GLU A 290 4.85 -30.93 13.34
N VAL A 291 3.66 -30.60 13.88
CA VAL A 291 2.47 -30.27 13.08
C VAL A 291 2.70 -29.03 12.23
N VAL A 292 3.20 -27.94 12.83
CA VAL A 292 3.44 -26.67 12.16
C VAL A 292 4.53 -26.81 11.08
N GLU A 293 5.58 -27.58 11.36
CA GLU A 293 6.62 -27.88 10.38
C GLU A 293 6.11 -28.75 9.23
N THR A 294 5.31 -29.76 9.53
CA THR A 294 4.71 -30.62 8.51
C THR A 294 3.79 -29.81 7.59
N MET A 295 3.02 -28.89 8.15
CA MET A 295 2.21 -27.95 7.38
C MET A 295 3.08 -26.98 6.56
N SER A 296 4.13 -26.39 7.13
CA SER A 296 5.05 -25.52 6.39
C SER A 296 5.70 -26.23 5.21
N ARG A 297 6.18 -27.48 5.43
CA ARG A 297 6.78 -28.32 4.38
C ARG A 297 5.77 -28.70 3.30
N ALA A 298 4.56 -29.09 3.69
CA ALA A 298 3.52 -29.52 2.75
C ALA A 298 2.99 -28.36 1.88
N TYR A 299 2.99 -27.14 2.40
CA TYR A 299 2.37 -25.98 1.74
C TYR A 299 3.37 -24.93 1.26
N GLY A 300 4.68 -25.19 1.35
CA GLY A 300 5.72 -24.29 0.84
C GLY A 300 5.80 -22.96 1.58
N VAL A 301 5.30 -22.89 2.82
CA VAL A 301 5.45 -21.71 3.67
C VAL A 301 6.89 -21.72 4.17
N GLY A 302 7.72 -20.83 3.63
CA GLY A 302 9.11 -20.69 4.06
C GLY A 302 9.19 -20.45 5.57
N HIS A 303 10.26 -20.98 6.19
CA HIS A 303 10.54 -20.94 7.63
C HIS A 303 9.86 -19.78 8.37
N LEU A 304 8.94 -20.11 9.29
CA LEU A 304 8.45 -19.18 10.30
C LEU A 304 9.65 -18.67 11.11
N ARG A 305 10.17 -17.49 10.74
CA ARG A 305 11.14 -16.75 11.56
C ARG A 305 10.44 -16.34 12.85
N GLY A 306 11.04 -16.66 13.99
CA GLY A 306 10.43 -16.49 15.31
C GLY A 306 10.26 -17.79 16.11
N ARG A 307 10.91 -18.89 15.69
CA ARG A 307 10.91 -20.21 16.37
C ARG A 307 10.98 -20.15 17.90
N GLU A 308 11.88 -19.32 18.44
CA GLU A 308 12.07 -19.20 19.90
C GLU A 308 11.03 -18.28 20.54
N GLU A 309 10.56 -17.25 19.84
CA GLU A 309 9.60 -16.27 20.35
C GLU A 309 8.16 -16.79 20.33
N LEU A 310 7.81 -17.64 19.36
CA LEU A 310 6.50 -18.30 19.31
C LEU A 310 6.38 -19.35 20.43
N VAL A 311 7.44 -20.11 20.68
CA VAL A 311 7.51 -21.12 21.74
C VAL A 311 7.54 -20.47 23.13
N SER A 312 8.32 -19.41 23.32
CA SER A 312 8.44 -18.73 24.63
C SER A 312 7.22 -17.90 25.05
N ARG A 313 6.24 -17.69 24.14
CA ARG A 313 5.00 -16.97 24.44
C ARG A 313 3.81 -17.91 24.65
N LEU A 314 3.96 -19.19 24.33
CA LEU A 314 2.93 -20.22 24.47
C LEU A 314 2.97 -20.95 25.82
N TRP A 315 4.05 -20.74 26.59
CA TRP A 315 4.31 -21.30 27.93
C TRP A 315 4.85 -20.21 28.86
#